data_AF-A0A6A5GPT4-F1
#
_entry.id   AF-A0A6A5GPT4-F1
#
_cell.length_a   1.000
_cell.length_b   1.000
_cell.length_c   1.000
_cell.angle_alpha   90.00
_cell.angle_beta   90.00
_cell.angle_gamma   90.00
#
_symmetry.space_group_name_H-M   'P 1'
#
loop_
_entity.id
_entity.type
_entity.pdbx_description
1 polymer ?
#
loop_
_entity_poly.entity_id
_entity_poly.type
_entity_poly.pdbx_seq_one_letter_code
_entity_poly.pdbx_strand_id
1 'polypeptide(L)'
;MHYSKSDQLAAEQSQARVRENLNKNIRACAPPVLPDFLPFFEQIPMLLKSGILIHVFRIVIDRTTRRSRFSSDRLFHKVLYLIGIALNEEEKCSSFGFTQKAEESVGLLALLEGLIGKPESSICPILLEVIVEKYRKLLKFNIGPSEPTLAVD
;
A
#
# COMPACT_ATOMS: atom_id res chain seq x y z
N MET A 1 -7.96 34.03 -24.05
CA MET A 1 -7.96 32.94 -25.04
C MET A 1 -8.55 31.70 -24.38
N HIS A 2 -9.51 31.03 -25.02
CA HIS A 2 -10.04 29.76 -24.54
C HIS A 2 -9.51 28.63 -25.43
N TYR A 3 -8.90 27.63 -24.81
CA TYR A 3 -8.47 26.41 -25.50
C TYR A 3 -9.69 25.68 -26.08
N SER A 4 -9.56 25.19 -27.32
CA SER A 4 -10.59 24.38 -27.94
C SER A 4 -10.67 23.00 -27.28
N LYS A 5 -11.79 22.29 -27.46
CA LYS A 5 -11.92 20.89 -27.00
C LYS A 5 -10.83 20.00 -27.60
N SER A 6 -10.45 20.23 -28.86
CA SER A 6 -9.34 19.54 -29.52
C SER A 6 -8.00 19.78 -28.85
N ASP A 7 -7.72 21.03 -28.43
CA ASP A 7 -6.47 21.36 -27.73
C ASP A 7 -6.41 20.67 -26.37
N GLN A 8 -7.54 20.60 -25.66
CA GLN A 8 -7.66 19.89 -24.38
C GLN A 8 -7.42 18.39 -24.55
N LEU A 9 -8.05 17.74 -25.54
CA LEU A 9 -7.83 16.32 -25.82
C LEU A 9 -6.37 16.03 -26.24
N ALA A 10 -5.77 16.88 -27.06
CA ALA A 10 -4.37 16.73 -27.46
C ALA A 10 -3.42 16.87 -26.26
N ALA A 11 -3.72 17.79 -25.34
CA ALA A 11 -2.99 17.95 -24.09
C ALA A 11 -3.16 16.71 -23.18
N GLU A 12 -4.37 16.18 -23.02
CA GLU A 12 -4.61 14.96 -22.24
C GLU A 12 -3.87 13.75 -22.80
N GLN A 13 -3.93 13.53 -24.12
CA GLN A 13 -3.20 12.43 -24.77
C GLN A 13 -1.68 12.57 -24.66
N SER A 14 -1.15 13.78 -24.85
CA SER A 14 0.29 14.01 -24.71
C SER A 14 0.76 13.76 -23.28
N GLN A 15 0.00 14.22 -22.28
CA GLN A 15 0.28 13.94 -20.87
C GLN A 15 0.16 12.44 -20.54
N ALA A 16 -0.82 11.72 -21.10
CA ALA A 16 -0.97 10.29 -20.89
C ALA A 16 0.27 9.52 -21.37
N ARG A 17 0.77 9.82 -22.58
CA ARG A 17 1.99 9.21 -23.14
C ARG A 17 3.22 9.51 -22.30
N VAL A 18 3.38 10.75 -21.82
CA VAL A 18 4.47 11.12 -20.93
C VAL A 18 4.39 10.32 -19.62
N ARG A 19 3.19 10.23 -19.02
CA ARG A 19 2.98 9.48 -17.77
C ARG A 19 3.22 7.98 -17.94
N GLU A 20 2.91 7.39 -19.10
CA GLU A 20 3.16 5.97 -19.36
C GLU A 20 4.65 5.61 -19.27
N ASN A 21 5.52 6.50 -19.70
CA ASN A 21 6.98 6.33 -19.68
C ASN A 21 7.62 6.57 -18.30
N LEU A 22 6.86 7.05 -17.31
CA LEU A 22 7.38 7.26 -15.96
C LEU A 22 7.53 5.92 -15.20
N ASN A 23 8.46 5.88 -14.24
CA ASN A 23 8.61 4.74 -13.34
C ASN A 23 7.27 4.43 -12.62
N LYS A 24 6.94 3.14 -12.48
CA LYS A 24 5.68 2.71 -11.84
C LYS A 24 5.45 3.35 -10.46
N ASN A 25 6.50 3.53 -9.65
CA ASN A 25 6.38 4.17 -8.33
C ASN A 25 5.95 5.64 -8.42
N ILE A 26 6.44 6.36 -9.43
CA ILE A 26 6.05 7.76 -9.68
C ILE A 26 4.60 7.81 -10.17
N ARG A 27 4.25 6.92 -11.11
CA ARG A 27 2.87 6.81 -11.65
C ARG A 27 1.85 6.42 -10.60
N ALA A 28 2.25 5.57 -9.65
CA ALA A 28 1.41 5.12 -8.55
C ALA A 28 1.11 6.20 -7.52
N CYS A 29 1.85 7.33 -7.55
CA CYS A 29 1.91 8.27 -6.44
C CYS A 29 2.16 7.50 -5.13
N ALA A 30 3.28 6.78 -5.06
CA ALA A 30 3.57 5.87 -3.96
C ALA A 30 3.41 6.56 -2.58
N PRO A 31 2.93 5.83 -1.55
CA PRO A 31 2.67 6.45 -0.25
C PRO A 31 3.96 7.03 0.37
N PRO A 32 3.88 8.18 1.06
CA PRO A 32 5.05 8.85 1.62
C PRO A 32 5.58 8.13 2.86
N VAL A 33 6.83 8.41 3.22
CA VAL A 33 7.40 8.03 4.53
C VAL A 33 6.82 8.98 5.59
N LEU A 34 6.56 8.48 6.81
CA LEU A 34 6.15 9.37 7.89
C LEU A 34 7.29 10.32 8.29
N PRO A 35 6.98 11.55 8.72
CA PRO A 35 7.98 12.40 9.35
C PRO A 35 8.44 11.79 10.68
N ASP A 36 9.61 12.20 11.13
CA ASP A 36 10.01 11.92 12.52
C ASP A 36 9.09 12.69 13.47
N PHE A 37 8.57 11.99 14.46
CA PHE A 37 7.68 12.56 15.46
C PHE A 37 8.46 13.06 16.67
N LEU A 38 7.94 14.09 17.33
CA LEU A 38 8.45 14.50 18.65
C LEU A 38 8.26 13.35 19.65
N PRO A 39 9.03 13.30 20.76
CA PRO A 39 8.97 12.19 21.72
C PRO A 39 7.55 11.86 22.23
N PHE A 40 6.71 12.88 22.43
CA PHE A 40 5.32 12.68 22.83
C PHE A 40 4.46 11.92 21.79
N PHE A 41 4.81 12.05 20.50
CA PHE A 41 4.07 11.49 19.37
C PHE A 41 4.77 10.30 18.71
N GLU A 42 5.89 9.82 19.26
CA GLU A 42 6.70 8.72 18.70
C GLU A 42 5.91 7.42 18.47
N GLN A 43 4.81 7.24 19.22
CA GLN A 43 3.97 6.04 19.17
C GLN A 43 2.92 6.07 18.06
N ILE A 44 2.74 7.19 17.34
CA ILE A 44 1.76 7.30 16.24
C ILE A 44 1.91 6.19 15.18
N PRO A 45 3.13 5.86 14.69
CA PRO A 45 3.30 4.77 13.73
C PRO A 45 2.75 3.42 14.22
N MET A 46 2.73 3.17 15.53
CA MET A 46 2.23 1.91 16.09
C MET A 46 0.74 1.68 15.80
N LEU A 47 -0.02 2.73 15.50
CA LEU A 47 -1.42 2.63 15.06
C LEU A 47 -1.55 1.85 13.73
N LEU A 48 -0.55 1.94 12.85
CA LEU A 48 -0.53 1.27 11.56
C LEU A 48 -0.52 -0.26 11.68
N LYS A 49 0.07 -0.77 12.76
CA LYS A 49 0.08 -2.20 13.12
C LYS A 49 -0.89 -2.54 14.26
N SER A 50 -1.85 -1.68 14.57
CA SER A 50 -2.90 -2.03 15.52
C SER A 50 -3.82 -3.11 14.93
N GLY A 51 -4.27 -4.05 15.75
CA GLY A 51 -5.16 -5.13 15.29
C GLY A 51 -6.48 -4.60 14.72
N ILE A 52 -7.00 -3.51 15.31
CA ILE A 52 -8.22 -2.83 14.82
C ILE A 52 -8.00 -2.30 13.41
N LEU A 53 -6.90 -1.58 13.15
CA LEU A 53 -6.67 -1.00 11.83
C LEU A 53 -6.44 -2.08 10.76
N ILE A 54 -5.67 -3.13 11.08
CA ILE A 54 -5.48 -4.28 10.18
C ILE A 54 -6.85 -4.93 9.85
N HIS A 55 -7.74 -5.05 10.83
CA HIS A 55 -9.08 -5.58 10.59
C HIS A 55 -9.93 -4.64 9.73
N VAL A 56 -9.78 -3.31 9.90
CA VAL A 56 -10.42 -2.32 9.02
C VAL A 56 -9.91 -2.45 7.58
N PHE A 57 -8.61 -2.67 7.38
CA PHE A 57 -8.05 -2.92 6.04
C PHE A 57 -8.74 -4.12 5.38
N ARG A 58 -8.82 -5.26 6.09
CA ARG A 58 -9.53 -6.44 5.61
C ARG A 58 -10.98 -6.13 5.24
N ILE A 59 -11.73 -5.45 6.11
CA ILE A 59 -13.15 -5.13 5.84
C ILE A 59 -13.31 -4.32 4.55
N VAL A 60 -12.45 -3.32 4.34
CA VAL A 60 -12.50 -2.48 3.14
C VAL A 60 -12.15 -3.30 1.90
N ILE A 61 -11.09 -4.12 1.97
CA ILE A 61 -10.66 -4.99 0.87
C ILE A 61 -11.75 -6.01 0.53
N ASP A 62 -12.31 -6.71 1.53
CA ASP A 62 -13.39 -7.68 1.35
C ASP A 62 -14.64 -7.04 0.70
N ARG A 63 -14.98 -5.81 1.09
CA ARG A 63 -16.10 -5.07 0.48
C ARG A 63 -15.82 -4.72 -0.98
N THR A 64 -14.60 -4.30 -1.29
CA THR A 64 -14.16 -4.03 -2.67
C THR A 64 -14.24 -5.30 -3.51
N THR A 65 -13.67 -6.42 -3.04
CA THR A 65 -13.69 -7.71 -3.74
C THR A 65 -15.10 -8.20 -4.03
N ARG A 66 -16.04 -8.00 -3.10
CA ARG A 66 -17.44 -8.43 -3.27
C ARG A 66 -18.31 -7.42 -4.03
N ARG A 67 -17.76 -6.29 -4.48
CA ARG A 67 -18.54 -5.16 -5.03
C ARG A 67 -19.72 -4.79 -4.14
N SER A 68 -19.49 -4.77 -2.83
CA SER A 68 -20.55 -4.46 -1.87
C SER A 68 -21.12 -3.07 -2.15
N ARG A 69 -22.42 -2.85 -1.94
CA ARG A 69 -22.99 -1.49 -1.96
C ARG A 69 -22.33 -0.52 -0.97
N PHE A 70 -21.58 -1.05 0.01
CA PHE A 70 -20.82 -0.30 1.00
C PHE A 70 -19.33 -0.18 0.65
N SER A 71 -18.90 -0.63 -0.53
CA SER A 71 -17.55 -0.35 -1.02
C SER A 71 -17.43 1.12 -1.40
N SER A 72 -16.24 1.68 -1.20
CA SER A 72 -15.93 3.03 -1.62
C SER A 72 -14.53 3.05 -2.18
N ASP A 73 -14.39 3.43 -3.44
CA ASP A 73 -13.11 3.58 -4.11
C ASP A 73 -12.16 4.48 -3.33
N ARG A 74 -12.70 5.55 -2.74
CA ARG A 74 -11.94 6.45 -1.87
C ARG A 74 -11.43 5.75 -0.62
N LEU A 75 -12.22 4.89 0.00
CA LEU A 75 -11.78 4.11 1.16
C LEU A 75 -10.74 3.07 0.76
N PHE A 76 -10.94 2.36 -0.36
CA PHE A 76 -9.98 1.39 -0.88
C PHE A 76 -8.63 2.04 -1.17
N HIS A 77 -8.62 3.16 -1.89
CA HIS A 77 -7.40 3.93 -2.15
C HIS A 77 -6.71 4.37 -0.86
N LYS A 78 -7.45 4.89 0.13
CA LYS A 78 -6.89 5.28 1.44
C LYS A 78 -6.28 4.10 2.19
N VAL A 79 -6.91 2.93 2.14
CA VAL A 79 -6.39 1.71 2.75
C VAL A 79 -5.07 1.30 2.09
N LEU A 80 -4.98 1.30 0.76
CA LEU A 80 -3.71 1.04 0.07
C LEU A 80 -2.62 2.04 0.47
N TYR A 81 -2.99 3.31 0.63
CA TYR A 81 -2.06 4.34 1.09
C TYR A 81 -1.53 4.06 2.50
N LEU A 82 -2.42 3.76 3.45
CA LEU A 82 -2.04 3.45 4.83
C LEU A 82 -1.21 2.17 4.93
N ILE A 83 -1.54 1.14 4.14
CA ILE A 83 -0.72 -0.07 4.03
C ILE A 83 0.67 0.29 3.51
N GLY A 84 0.78 1.09 2.45
CA GLY A 84 2.09 1.51 1.94
C GLY A 84 2.90 2.33 2.92
N ILE A 85 2.27 3.20 3.70
CA ILE A 85 2.93 3.91 4.80
C ILE A 85 3.45 2.90 5.84
N ALA A 86 2.65 1.90 6.22
CA ALA A 86 3.09 0.86 7.16
C ALA A 86 4.29 0.06 6.63
N LEU A 87 4.30 -0.25 5.33
CA LEU A 87 5.44 -0.89 4.67
C LEU A 87 6.67 0.02 4.59
N ASN A 88 6.50 1.33 4.44
CA ASN A 88 7.60 2.29 4.52
C ASN A 88 8.22 2.30 5.92
N GLU A 89 7.41 2.32 6.97
CA GLU A 89 7.88 2.27 8.35
C GLU A 89 8.63 0.96 8.64
N GLU A 90 8.17 -0.15 8.10
CA GLU A 90 8.87 -1.44 8.22
C GLU A 90 10.16 -1.51 7.42
N GLU A 91 10.22 -0.91 6.23
CA GLU A 91 11.47 -0.81 5.48
C GLU A 91 12.49 0.08 6.19
N LYS A 92 12.04 1.12 6.90
CA LYS A 92 12.89 1.98 7.75
C LYS A 92 13.38 1.24 9.00
N CYS A 93 12.53 0.40 9.60
CA CYS A 93 12.82 -0.32 10.83
C CYS A 93 12.24 -1.75 10.78
N SER A 94 13.08 -2.75 10.52
CA SER A 94 12.62 -4.14 10.34
C SER A 94 11.89 -4.71 11.56
N SER A 95 12.19 -4.22 12.77
CA SER A 95 11.48 -4.63 13.99
C SER A 95 10.08 -4.00 14.14
N PHE A 96 9.65 -3.15 13.20
CA PHE A 96 8.30 -2.60 13.19
C PHE A 96 7.23 -3.71 13.12
N GLY A 97 7.45 -4.76 12.31
CA GLY A 97 6.67 -6.00 12.33
C GLY A 97 5.21 -5.85 11.86
N PHE A 98 4.93 -4.96 10.90
CA PHE A 98 3.60 -4.81 10.34
C PHE A 98 3.22 -6.01 9.44
N THR A 99 4.10 -6.43 8.53
CA THR A 99 3.84 -7.53 7.59
C THR A 99 3.53 -8.81 8.34
N GLN A 100 4.37 -9.19 9.31
CA GLN A 100 4.15 -10.37 10.16
C GLN A 100 2.76 -10.33 10.81
N LYS A 101 2.44 -9.23 11.49
CA LYS A 101 1.17 -9.11 12.22
C LYS A 101 -0.04 -9.10 11.30
N ALA A 102 0.07 -8.47 10.14
CA ALA A 102 -1.01 -8.43 9.15
C ALA A 102 -1.25 -9.81 8.51
N GLU A 103 -0.19 -10.59 8.25
CA GLU A 103 -0.31 -11.97 7.80
C GLU A 103 -0.95 -12.87 8.87
N GLU A 104 -0.45 -12.83 10.11
CA GLU A 104 -1.00 -13.62 11.23
C GLU A 104 -2.47 -13.30 11.52
N SER A 105 -2.87 -12.03 11.37
CA SER A 105 -4.23 -11.59 11.70
C SER A 105 -5.24 -11.87 10.60
N VAL A 106 -4.89 -11.63 9.34
CA VAL A 106 -5.87 -11.62 8.23
C VAL A 106 -5.36 -12.20 6.91
N GLY A 107 -4.10 -12.61 6.79
CA GLY A 107 -3.50 -13.02 5.51
C GLY A 107 -3.55 -11.90 4.46
N LEU A 108 -3.11 -10.70 4.85
CA LEU A 108 -3.38 -9.46 4.10
C LEU A 108 -2.82 -9.50 2.67
N LEU A 109 -1.65 -10.09 2.46
CA LEU A 109 -1.03 -10.18 1.13
C LEU A 109 -1.93 -10.91 0.14
N ALA A 110 -2.49 -12.06 0.52
CA ALA A 110 -3.36 -12.86 -0.36
C ALA A 110 -4.63 -12.09 -0.75
N LEU A 111 -5.20 -11.29 0.17
CA LEU A 111 -6.36 -10.45 -0.10
C LEU A 111 -6.05 -9.36 -1.14
N LEU A 112 -4.87 -8.73 -1.04
CA LEU A 112 -4.42 -7.70 -2.00
C LEU A 112 -4.13 -8.32 -3.37
N GLU A 113 -3.45 -9.46 -3.41
CA GLU A 113 -3.14 -10.18 -4.65
C GLU A 113 -4.40 -10.61 -5.39
N GLY A 114 -5.45 -11.02 -4.66
CA GLY A 114 -6.74 -11.40 -5.23
C GLY A 114 -7.44 -10.29 -6.03
N LEU A 115 -7.05 -9.03 -5.82
CA LEU A 115 -7.58 -7.87 -6.53
C LEU A 115 -6.75 -7.44 -7.75
N ILE A 116 -5.54 -7.95 -7.94
CA ILE A 116 -4.70 -7.54 -9.09
C ILE A 116 -5.40 -7.89 -10.41
N GLY A 117 -5.50 -6.90 -11.30
CA GLY A 117 -6.15 -7.03 -12.61
C GLY A 117 -7.67 -7.20 -12.55
N LYS A 118 -8.28 -7.05 -11.37
CA LYS A 118 -9.73 -7.14 -11.20
C LYS A 118 -10.39 -5.79 -11.48
N PRO A 119 -11.57 -5.76 -12.12
CA PRO A 119 -12.27 -4.49 -12.38
C PRO A 119 -12.63 -3.73 -11.10
N GLU A 120 -12.79 -4.44 -9.97
CA GLU A 120 -13.04 -3.89 -8.63
C GLU A 120 -11.92 -2.97 -8.13
N SER A 121 -10.67 -3.16 -8.60
CA SER A 121 -9.52 -2.33 -8.22
C SER A 121 -9.07 -1.37 -9.32
N SER A 122 -9.87 -1.21 -10.38
CA SER A 122 -9.51 -0.42 -11.57
C SER A 122 -9.28 1.06 -11.30
N ILE A 123 -9.72 1.58 -10.15
CA ILE A 123 -9.48 2.96 -9.73
C ILE A 123 -8.01 3.25 -9.42
N CYS A 124 -7.25 2.26 -8.94
CA CYS A 124 -5.85 2.44 -8.54
C CYS A 124 -4.97 1.20 -8.77
N PRO A 125 -4.92 0.65 -10.01
CA PRO A 125 -4.27 -0.62 -10.31
C PRO A 125 -2.76 -0.56 -10.09
N ILE A 126 -2.11 0.53 -10.51
CA ILE A 126 -0.65 0.69 -10.38
C ILE A 126 -0.24 0.80 -8.90
N LEU A 127 -1.03 1.51 -8.09
CA LEU A 127 -0.79 1.60 -6.65
C LEU A 127 -0.87 0.23 -5.99
N LEU A 128 -1.92 -0.55 -6.29
CA LEU A 128 -2.07 -1.91 -5.77
C LEU A 128 -0.86 -2.79 -6.14
N GLU A 129 -0.42 -2.76 -7.41
CA GLU A 129 0.76 -3.50 -7.86
C GLU A 129 2.02 -3.13 -7.06
N VAL A 130 2.29 -1.83 -6.91
CA VAL A 130 3.46 -1.33 -6.18
C VAL A 130 3.41 -1.76 -4.71
N ILE A 131 2.25 -1.68 -4.07
CA ILE A 131 2.08 -2.12 -2.67
C ILE A 131 2.33 -3.62 -2.54
N VAL A 132 1.76 -4.45 -3.42
CA VAL A 132 1.95 -5.90 -3.38
C VAL A 132 3.41 -6.28 -3.62
N GLU A 133 4.07 -5.65 -4.58
CA GLU A 133 5.49 -5.88 -4.86
C GLU A 133 6.36 -5.54 -3.63
N LYS A 134 6.14 -4.39 -3.02
CA LYS A 134 6.84 -3.97 -1.80
C LYS A 134 6.57 -4.92 -0.63
N TYR A 135 5.32 -5.32 -0.44
CA TYR A 135 4.93 -6.25 0.62
C TYR A 135 5.66 -7.59 0.48
N ARG A 136 5.68 -8.17 -0.73
CA ARG A 136 6.39 -9.43 -1.01
C ARG A 136 7.89 -9.31 -0.70
N LYS A 137 8.52 -8.19 -1.06
CA LYS A 137 9.93 -7.94 -0.80
C LYS A 137 10.22 -7.97 0.71
N LEU A 138 9.42 -7.25 1.51
CA LEU A 138 9.61 -7.16 2.96
C LEU A 138 9.31 -8.49 3.66
N LEU A 139 8.25 -9.19 3.26
CA LEU A 139 7.90 -10.48 3.85
C LEU A 139 9.01 -11.52 3.60
N LYS A 140 9.60 -11.56 2.40
CA LYS A 140 10.74 -12.43 2.09
C LYS A 140 11.98 -12.08 2.92
N PHE A 141 12.23 -10.79 3.14
CA PHE A 141 13.36 -10.32 3.94
C PHE A 141 13.22 -10.77 5.41
N ASN A 142 12.02 -10.66 5.98
CA ASN A 142 11.74 -11.06 7.37
C ASN A 142 11.75 -12.58 7.60
N ILE A 143 11.54 -13.39 6.57
CA ILE A 143 11.62 -14.87 6.62
C ILE A 143 13.06 -15.36 6.37
N GLY A 144 14.02 -14.48 6.04
CA GLY A 144 15.43 -14.82 5.91
C GLY A 144 16.00 -15.48 7.19
N PRO A 145 17.09 -16.26 7.09
CA PRO A 145 17.53 -17.13 8.17
C PRO A 145 17.80 -16.30 9.43
N SER A 146 17.05 -16.59 10.50
CA SER A 146 17.34 -16.14 11.85
C SER A 146 18.78 -16.53 12.18
N GLU A 147 19.64 -15.55 12.45
CA GLU A 147 20.96 -15.81 13.02
C GLU A 147 20.80 -16.71 14.25
N PRO A 148 21.56 -17.82 14.34
CA PRO A 148 21.51 -18.67 15.52
C PRO A 148 21.93 -17.82 16.72
N THR A 149 21.03 -17.70 17.69
CA THR A 149 21.32 -17.11 18.99
C THR A 149 22.54 -17.81 19.56
N LEU A 150 23.66 -17.11 19.64
CA LEU A 150 24.85 -17.55 20.33
C LEU A 150 24.46 -17.78 21.79
N ALA A 151 24.25 -19.05 22.15
CA ALA A 151 24.23 -19.48 23.53
C ALA A 151 25.61 -19.18 24.11
N VAL A 152 25.68 -18.21 25.01
CA VAL A 152 26.85 -17.96 25.83
C VAL A 152 26.71 -18.88 27.03
N ASP A 153 27.47 -19.98 27.02
CA ASP A 153 27.76 -20.79 28.21
C ASP A 153 28.81 -20.08 29.10
#